data_AF-A0A8H7FU90-F1
#
_entry.id   AF-A0A8H7FU90-F1
#
_cell.length_a   1.000
_cell.length_b   1.000
_cell.length_c   1.000
_cell.angle_alpha   90.00
_cell.angle_beta   90.00
_cell.angle_gamma   90.00
#
_symmetry.space_group_name_H-M   'P 1'
#
loop_
_entity.id
_entity.type
_entity.pdbx_description
1 polymer ?
#
loop_
_entity_poly.entity_id
_entity_poly.type
_entity_poly.pdbx_seq_one_letter_code
_entity_poly.pdbx_strand_id
1 'polypeptide(L)'
;MVWPLNSSEGSATVSSASAGQVAIFAYFPGVTGSVADDGYQGWIKLEEFQWGAGLGISRWRDDGADEEQEDEEVDENDFSRKGECTDPSISEITITKWPGPESAKLLFNMCGKKSYDKISIRFVRKAVGSSTYVPYMGYDAYNTLLSGFSVSAPRRYQEESKLPGESLSLNFVALDFITFNKQGVPTESMRYHTGTNTSTFRSGPNLEIAEVVKKQEFKEKQEEIKSEQPTEETANGV
;
A
#
# COMPACT_ATOMS: atom_id res chain seq x y z
N MET A 1 -7.31 47.41 13.36
CA MET A 1 -5.94 46.88 13.57
C MET A 1 -5.58 46.14 12.30
N VAL A 2 -4.79 46.77 11.44
CA VAL A 2 -4.46 46.31 10.09
C VAL A 2 -3.10 45.64 10.16
N TRP A 3 -3.00 44.42 9.62
CA TRP A 3 -1.74 43.69 9.48
C TRP A 3 -0.84 44.38 8.44
N PRO A 4 0.44 44.64 8.73
CA PRO A 4 1.33 45.18 7.72
C PRO A 4 1.85 44.07 6.81
N LEU A 5 1.60 44.22 5.51
CA LEU A 5 2.42 43.64 4.44
C LEU A 5 3.76 44.38 4.44
N ASN A 6 4.85 43.68 4.75
CA ASN A 6 6.19 44.21 4.48
C ASN A 6 6.78 43.44 3.29
N SER A 7 6.85 44.13 2.16
CA SER A 7 7.54 43.70 0.95
C SER A 7 9.05 43.93 1.07
N SER A 8 9.78 43.13 0.30
CA SER A 8 11.23 43.12 0.04
C SER A 8 12.13 42.75 1.22
N GLU A 9 12.69 41.54 1.17
CA GLU A 9 14.14 41.30 1.07
C GLU A 9 14.43 39.79 0.98
N GLY A 10 15.31 39.42 0.04
CA GLY A 10 16.01 38.14 0.03
C GLY A 10 15.14 36.92 -0.25
N SER A 11 15.20 36.41 -1.48
CA SER A 11 14.94 34.99 -1.76
C SER A 11 15.93 34.19 -0.92
N ALA A 12 15.52 33.85 0.31
CA ALA A 12 16.14 32.81 1.08
C ALA A 12 15.91 31.54 0.28
N THR A 13 16.90 31.18 -0.54
CA THR A 13 17.14 29.80 -0.86
C THR A 13 17.19 29.07 0.47
N VAL A 14 16.08 28.45 0.83
CA VAL A 14 16.09 27.33 1.76
C VAL A 14 16.93 26.31 1.02
N SER A 15 18.25 26.38 1.19
CA SER A 15 19.16 25.34 0.76
C SER A 15 18.68 24.13 1.52
N SER A 16 17.94 23.26 0.84
CA SER A 16 17.58 21.95 1.34
C SER A 16 18.90 21.37 1.84
N ALA A 17 19.00 21.17 3.15
CA ALA A 17 20.11 20.45 3.75
C ALA A 17 20.32 19.22 2.87
N SER A 18 21.48 19.14 2.19
CA SER A 18 21.73 18.28 1.03
C SER A 18 21.06 16.94 1.22
N ALA A 19 19.86 16.80 0.65
CA ALA A 19 19.01 15.66 0.96
C ALA A 19 19.76 14.44 0.43
N GLY A 20 20.01 13.46 1.30
CA GLY A 20 20.66 12.22 0.91
C GLY A 20 20.02 11.66 -0.36
N GLN A 21 20.81 11.01 -1.21
CA GLN A 21 20.30 10.47 -2.48
C GLN A 21 19.21 9.42 -2.18
N VAL A 22 18.02 9.62 -2.74
CA VAL A 22 16.91 8.67 -2.65
C VAL A 22 16.83 7.86 -3.94
N ALA A 23 16.45 6.59 -3.81
CA ALA A 23 16.24 5.70 -4.95
C ALA A 23 15.16 4.67 -4.63
N ILE A 24 14.64 4.04 -5.67
CA ILE A 24 13.69 2.94 -5.57
C ILE A 24 14.33 1.73 -6.26
N PHE A 25 14.42 0.61 -5.54
CA PHE A 25 14.96 -0.63 -6.07
C PHE A 25 13.93 -1.74 -5.98
N ALA A 26 13.87 -2.60 -6.99
CA ALA A 26 13.02 -3.78 -7.02
C ALA A 26 13.82 -5.06 -7.29
N TYR A 27 13.48 -6.11 -6.56
CA TYR A 27 14.05 -7.44 -6.72
C TYR A 27 13.00 -8.39 -7.31
N PHE A 28 13.36 -8.99 -8.44
CA PHE A 28 12.56 -9.99 -9.14
C PHE A 28 13.31 -11.33 -9.10
N PRO A 29 12.76 -12.36 -8.43
CA PRO A 29 13.41 -13.67 -8.34
C PRO A 29 13.83 -14.23 -9.70
N GLY A 30 15.13 -14.53 -9.84
CA GLY A 30 15.69 -15.07 -11.06
C GLY A 30 15.84 -14.06 -12.20
N VAL A 31 15.68 -12.76 -11.97
CA VAL A 31 15.98 -11.70 -12.94
C VAL A 31 17.10 -10.83 -12.39
N THR A 32 18.21 -10.75 -13.12
CA THR A 32 19.36 -9.93 -12.72
C THR A 32 19.19 -8.53 -13.29
N GLY A 33 19.07 -7.54 -12.41
CA GLY A 33 19.02 -6.12 -12.77
C GLY A 33 20.41 -5.49 -12.90
N SER A 34 20.43 -4.21 -13.25
CA SER A 34 21.63 -3.42 -13.59
C SER A 34 22.24 -2.66 -12.42
N VAL A 35 21.65 -2.68 -11.22
CA VAL A 35 22.15 -1.93 -10.06
C VAL A 35 23.47 -2.53 -9.57
N ALA A 36 24.48 -1.67 -9.42
CA ALA A 36 25.79 -2.01 -8.89
C ALA A 36 26.03 -1.45 -7.46
N ASP A 37 25.07 -0.71 -6.92
CA ASP A 37 25.19 -0.06 -5.61
C ASP A 37 25.24 -1.05 -4.43
N ASP A 38 26.03 -0.71 -3.41
CA ASP A 38 26.19 -1.50 -2.19
C ASP A 38 24.87 -1.74 -1.44
N GLY A 39 24.55 -3.03 -1.29
CA GLY A 39 23.35 -3.52 -0.60
C GLY A 39 22.20 -3.90 -1.55
N TYR A 40 22.27 -3.48 -2.82
CA TYR A 40 21.23 -3.69 -3.82
C TYR A 40 21.79 -4.21 -5.15
N GLN A 41 22.96 -4.84 -5.12
CA GLN A 41 23.56 -5.39 -6.34
C GLN A 41 22.65 -6.40 -7.03
N GLY A 42 22.48 -6.24 -8.34
CA GLY A 42 21.61 -7.08 -9.16
C GLY A 42 20.11 -6.79 -9.00
N TRP A 43 19.73 -5.76 -8.24
CA TRP A 43 18.36 -5.26 -8.24
C TRP A 43 18.11 -4.39 -9.47
N ILE A 44 16.83 -4.09 -9.71
CA ILE A 44 16.38 -3.22 -10.79
C ILE A 44 16.12 -1.85 -10.18
N LYS A 45 16.69 -0.81 -10.79
CA LYS A 45 16.38 0.58 -10.43
C LYS A 45 15.05 0.97 -11.04
N LEU A 46 14.16 1.52 -10.22
CA LEU A 46 12.89 2.08 -10.63
C LEU A 46 12.96 3.61 -10.63
N GLU A 47 12.23 4.21 -11.55
CA GLU A 47 12.03 5.66 -11.63
C GLU A 47 10.72 6.06 -10.96
N GLU A 48 9.70 5.21 -11.06
CA GLU A 48 8.38 5.47 -10.50
C GLU A 48 7.75 4.20 -9.91
N PHE A 49 6.96 4.40 -8.87
CA PHE A 49 6.15 3.36 -8.23
C PHE A 49 4.80 3.96 -7.84
N GLN A 50 3.72 3.28 -8.22
CA GLN A 50 2.36 3.73 -7.98
C GLN A 50 1.45 2.53 -7.66
N TRP A 51 0.57 2.70 -6.69
CA TRP A 51 -0.56 1.81 -6.41
C TRP A 51 -1.57 2.58 -5.57
N GLY A 52 -2.79 2.06 -5.45
CA GLY A 52 -3.85 2.64 -4.65
C GLY A 52 -4.67 1.58 -3.92
N ALA A 53 -5.30 2.02 -2.84
CA ALA A 53 -6.31 1.26 -2.13
C ALA A 53 -7.52 2.15 -1.89
N GLY A 54 -8.72 1.58 -1.94
CA GLY A 54 -9.97 2.28 -1.75
C GLY A 54 -10.99 1.44 -1.01
N LEU A 55 -11.85 2.12 -0.26
CA LEU A 55 -13.01 1.55 0.40
C LEU A 55 -14.25 2.28 -0.11
N GLY A 56 -15.28 1.54 -0.51
CA GLY A 56 -16.60 2.09 -0.72
C GLY A 56 -17.23 2.30 0.65
N ILE A 57 -17.28 3.55 1.12
CA ILE A 57 -17.87 3.90 2.41
C ILE A 57 -19.22 4.55 2.13
N SER A 58 -20.29 3.94 2.60
CA SER A 58 -21.59 4.60 2.75
C SER A 58 -21.77 4.98 4.21
N ARG A 59 -22.17 6.22 4.43
CA ARG A 59 -22.80 6.60 5.70
C ARG A 59 -24.28 6.61 5.44
N TRP A 60 -25.05 6.07 6.37
CA TRP A 60 -26.49 6.30 6.39
C TRP A 60 -26.73 7.81 6.28
N ARG A 61 -27.45 8.21 5.26
CA ARG A 61 -28.07 9.52 5.20
C ARG A 61 -29.51 9.23 5.62
N ASP A 62 -29.98 9.85 6.70
CA ASP A 62 -31.42 9.90 6.98
C ASP A 62 -32.08 10.81 5.94
N ASP A 63 -32.08 10.41 4.66
CA ASP A 63 -33.05 10.90 3.68
C ASP A 63 -34.14 9.85 3.54
N GLY A 64 -34.97 9.80 4.59
CA GLY A 64 -35.89 8.70 4.86
C GLY A 64 -36.75 8.27 3.69
N ALA A 65 -36.84 6.95 3.55
CA ALA A 65 -37.97 6.20 3.01
C ALA A 65 -37.57 4.73 3.02
N ASP A 66 -37.94 4.03 4.09
CA ASP A 66 -38.81 2.85 4.03
C ASP A 66 -38.64 2.00 5.29
N GLU A 67 -39.80 1.64 5.87
CA GLU A 67 -40.01 0.68 6.97
C GLU A 67 -39.96 1.24 8.41
N GLU A 68 -41.16 1.65 8.88
CA GLU A 68 -41.72 1.39 10.22
C GLU A 68 -40.78 1.30 11.44
N GLN A 69 -39.76 2.14 11.53
CA GLN A 69 -39.08 2.40 12.78
C GLN A 69 -39.83 3.55 13.45
N GLU A 70 -40.46 3.22 14.58
CA GLU A 70 -41.02 4.19 15.52
C GLU A 70 -40.05 5.37 15.68
N ASP A 71 -40.58 6.59 15.79
CA ASP A 71 -39.84 7.86 15.86
C ASP A 71 -38.78 7.86 16.99
N GLU A 72 -37.69 7.11 16.84
CA GLU A 72 -36.49 7.20 17.67
C GLU A 72 -35.84 8.53 17.30
N GLU A 73 -35.84 9.47 18.25
CA GLU A 73 -35.11 10.72 18.12
C GLU A 73 -33.67 10.40 17.70
N VAL A 74 -33.28 10.88 16.52
CA VAL A 74 -31.90 10.79 16.06
C VAL A 74 -31.06 11.66 17.00
N ASP A 75 -30.41 11.03 17.98
CA ASP A 75 -29.43 11.72 18.83
C ASP A 75 -28.25 12.13 17.94
N GLU A 76 -28.12 13.44 17.73
CA GLU A 76 -27.00 14.03 16.99
C GLU A 76 -25.62 13.71 17.60
N ASN A 77 -25.59 13.18 18.84
CA ASN A 77 -24.39 12.75 19.55
C ASN A 77 -24.22 11.22 19.59
N ASP A 78 -25.09 10.44 18.94
CA ASP A 78 -24.91 9.00 18.80
C ASP A 78 -23.85 8.66 17.74
N PHE A 79 -22.60 8.61 18.18
CA PHE A 79 -21.45 8.16 17.39
C PHE A 79 -21.25 6.63 17.41
N SER A 80 -22.20 5.86 17.98
CA SER A 80 -22.06 4.40 18.11
C SER A 80 -22.44 3.63 16.85
N ARG A 81 -23.22 4.26 15.95
CA ARG A 81 -23.62 3.67 14.66
C ARG A 81 -22.41 3.44 13.76
N LYS A 82 -22.20 2.17 13.40
CA LYS A 82 -21.09 1.78 12.53
C LYS A 82 -21.44 2.11 11.09
N GLY A 83 -20.53 2.80 10.39
CA GLY A 83 -20.66 3.01 8.95
C GLY A 83 -20.57 1.69 8.19
N GLU A 84 -21.32 1.59 7.09
CA GLU A 84 -21.23 0.45 6.19
C GLU A 84 -20.08 0.66 5.22
N CYS A 85 -19.35 -0.42 4.94
CA CYS A 85 -18.15 -0.36 4.12
C CYS A 85 -18.05 -1.61 3.26
N THR A 86 -17.67 -1.41 1.99
CA THR A 86 -17.32 -2.52 1.10
C THR A 86 -15.99 -3.15 1.53
N ASP A 87 -15.69 -4.32 0.95
CA ASP A 87 -14.34 -4.87 1.03
C ASP A 87 -13.33 -3.92 0.36
N PRO A 88 -12.07 -3.86 0.87
CA PRO A 88 -11.05 -3.01 0.28
C PRO A 88 -10.69 -3.47 -1.13
N SER A 89 -10.71 -2.50 -2.04
CA SER A 89 -10.19 -2.66 -3.40
C SER A 89 -8.75 -2.17 -3.43
N ILE A 90 -7.82 -3.06 -3.79
CA ILE A 90 -6.41 -2.72 -3.96
C ILE A 90 -6.09 -2.80 -5.46
N SER A 91 -5.52 -1.73 -6.00
CA SER A 91 -5.09 -1.69 -7.40
C SER A 91 -3.84 -2.53 -7.61
N GLU A 92 -3.56 -2.85 -8.88
CA GLU A 92 -2.25 -3.35 -9.28
C GLU A 92 -1.15 -2.34 -8.92
N ILE A 93 0.07 -2.85 -8.75
CA ILE A 93 1.25 -2.01 -8.63
C ILE A 93 1.76 -1.71 -10.03
N THR A 94 1.89 -0.43 -10.36
CA THR A 94 2.53 0.04 -11.59
C THR A 94 3.91 0.58 -11.27
N ILE A 95 4.92 0.08 -11.97
CA ILE A 95 6.31 0.53 -11.85
C ILE A 95 6.80 1.04 -13.19
N THR A 96 7.63 2.08 -13.16
CA THR A 96 8.32 2.60 -14.34
C THR A 96 9.83 2.44 -14.16
N LYS A 97 10.52 1.97 -15.19
CA LYS A 97 11.97 1.80 -15.21
C LYS A 97 12.56 2.20 -16.56
N TRP A 98 13.85 2.48 -16.58
CA TRP A 98 14.62 2.55 -17.81
C TRP A 98 14.92 1.14 -18.35
N PRO A 99 14.98 0.93 -19.67
CA PRO A 99 15.38 -0.32 -20.30
C PRO A 99 16.75 -0.77 -19.82
N GLY A 100 16.87 -2.06 -19.56
CA GLY A 100 18.09 -2.67 -19.08
C GLY A 100 18.22 -4.13 -19.54
N PRO A 101 19.30 -4.83 -19.15
CA PRO A 101 19.48 -6.24 -19.48
C PRO A 101 18.34 -7.14 -18.97
N GLU A 102 17.63 -6.72 -17.92
CA GLU A 102 16.49 -7.42 -17.33
C GLU A 102 15.23 -7.42 -18.21
N SER A 103 15.07 -6.45 -19.12
CA SER A 103 13.81 -6.17 -19.82
C SER A 103 13.32 -7.37 -20.63
N ALA A 104 14.21 -8.02 -21.39
CA ALA A 104 13.87 -9.19 -22.19
C ALA A 104 13.38 -10.37 -21.32
N LYS A 105 13.97 -10.54 -20.13
CA LYS A 105 13.60 -11.62 -19.22
C LYS A 105 12.27 -11.35 -18.52
N LEU A 106 11.99 -10.09 -18.17
CA LEU A 106 10.70 -9.67 -17.63
C LEU A 106 9.58 -9.91 -18.65
N LEU A 107 9.78 -9.50 -19.90
CA LEU A 107 8.84 -9.74 -20.98
C LEU A 107 8.64 -11.25 -21.25
N PHE A 108 9.73 -12.03 -21.27
CA PHE A 108 9.65 -13.49 -21.41
C PHE A 108 8.85 -14.13 -20.28
N ASN A 109 9.10 -13.72 -19.03
CA ASN A 109 8.36 -14.24 -17.87
C ASN A 109 6.88 -13.85 -17.92
N MET A 110 6.54 -12.65 -18.41
CA MET A 110 5.16 -12.22 -18.64
C MET A 110 4.48 -13.08 -19.71
N CYS A 111 5.09 -13.21 -20.90
CA CYS A 111 4.55 -14.03 -21.98
C CYS A 111 4.42 -15.52 -21.58
N GLY A 112 5.36 -16.00 -20.75
CA GLY A 112 5.33 -17.34 -20.17
C GLY A 112 4.40 -17.50 -18.97
N LYS A 113 3.69 -16.45 -18.54
CA LYS A 113 2.79 -16.43 -17.37
C LYS A 113 3.46 -16.97 -16.10
N LYS A 114 4.75 -16.73 -15.96
CA LYS A 114 5.52 -17.19 -14.80
C LYS A 114 5.17 -16.32 -13.59
N SER A 115 4.70 -16.95 -12.52
CA SER A 115 4.52 -16.28 -11.23
C SER A 115 5.86 -16.09 -10.51
N TYR A 116 5.94 -15.02 -9.73
CA TYR A 116 7.01 -14.77 -8.79
C TYR A 116 6.49 -15.00 -7.38
N ASP A 117 7.17 -15.84 -6.61
CA ASP A 117 6.77 -16.13 -5.24
C ASP A 117 6.75 -14.87 -4.36
N LYS A 118 7.77 -14.01 -4.54
CA LYS A 118 7.87 -12.72 -3.87
C LYS A 118 8.65 -11.70 -4.70
N ILE A 119 8.06 -10.53 -4.94
CA ILE A 119 8.74 -9.35 -5.49
C ILE A 119 8.92 -8.34 -4.37
N SER A 120 10.16 -7.91 -4.15
CA SER A 120 10.51 -6.97 -3.07
C SER A 120 10.88 -5.61 -3.64
N ILE A 121 10.17 -4.56 -3.22
CA ILE A 121 10.40 -3.18 -3.63
C ILE A 121 10.84 -2.40 -2.40
N ARG A 122 11.93 -1.63 -2.51
CA ARG A 122 12.52 -0.87 -1.41
C ARG A 122 12.75 0.57 -1.82
N PHE A 123 12.24 1.46 -0.98
CA PHE A 123 12.55 2.87 -1.01
C PHE A 123 13.71 3.11 -0.08
N VAL A 124 14.79 3.63 -0.66
CA VAL A 124 16.07 3.73 0.00
C VAL A 124 16.56 5.15 0.01
N ARG A 125 17.39 5.44 1.01
CA ARG A 125 18.11 6.70 1.10
C ARG A 125 19.56 6.44 1.43
N LYS A 126 20.42 7.33 0.96
CA LYS A 126 21.85 7.28 1.18
C LYS A 126 22.30 8.61 1.77
N ALA A 127 22.94 8.56 2.94
CA ALA A 127 23.51 9.75 3.54
C ALA A 127 24.64 10.31 2.65
N VAL A 128 24.84 11.63 2.69
CA VAL A 128 25.90 12.29 1.91
C VAL A 128 27.26 11.72 2.33
N GLY A 129 28.03 11.23 1.36
CA GLY A 129 29.34 10.61 1.59
C GLY A 129 29.32 9.13 1.99
N SER A 130 28.14 8.51 2.21
CA SER A 130 28.02 7.05 2.33
C SER A 130 28.15 6.40 0.95
N SER A 131 28.53 5.11 0.86
CA SER A 131 28.33 4.29 -0.35
C SER A 131 27.05 3.45 -0.29
N THR A 132 26.59 3.13 0.92
CA THR A 132 25.51 2.18 1.20
C THR A 132 24.14 2.84 1.27
N TYR A 133 23.16 2.20 0.64
CA TYR A 133 21.74 2.55 0.75
C TYR A 133 21.10 1.88 1.95
N VAL A 134 20.25 2.63 2.65
CA VAL A 134 19.46 2.12 3.78
C VAL A 134 17.96 2.23 3.44
N PRO A 135 17.19 1.14 3.52
CA PRO A 135 15.75 1.19 3.30
C PRO A 135 15.05 1.94 4.43
N TYR A 136 14.02 2.69 4.09
CA TYR A 136 13.12 3.32 5.08
C TYR A 136 11.66 2.88 4.90
N MET A 137 11.30 2.41 3.70
CA MET A 137 9.97 1.92 3.36
C MET A 137 10.10 0.83 2.28
N GLY A 138 9.18 -0.12 2.24
CA GLY A 138 9.18 -1.16 1.22
C GLY A 138 7.84 -1.85 1.07
N TYR A 139 7.72 -2.55 -0.06
CA TYR A 139 6.60 -3.42 -0.36
C TYR A 139 7.09 -4.82 -0.69
N ASP A 140 6.46 -5.86 -0.14
CA ASP A 140 6.64 -7.23 -0.61
C ASP A 140 5.32 -7.72 -1.21
N ALA A 141 5.31 -7.98 -2.52
CA ALA A 141 4.17 -8.54 -3.23
C ALA A 141 4.37 -10.05 -3.39
N TYR A 142 3.36 -10.84 -3.03
CA TYR A 142 3.42 -12.30 -3.01
C TYR A 142 2.57 -12.92 -4.10
N ASN A 143 3.07 -14.03 -4.65
CA ASN A 143 2.47 -14.76 -5.77
C ASN A 143 2.04 -13.78 -6.88
N THR A 144 3.03 -13.06 -7.41
CA THR A 144 2.82 -11.94 -8.32
C THR A 144 2.99 -12.38 -9.77
N LEU A 145 2.06 -11.96 -10.62
CA LEU A 145 2.14 -12.07 -12.08
C LEU A 145 2.34 -10.67 -12.68
N LEU A 146 3.08 -10.59 -13.78
CA LEU A 146 3.09 -9.38 -14.60
C LEU A 146 1.81 -9.38 -15.42
N SER A 147 0.91 -8.42 -15.15
CA SER A 147 -0.35 -8.24 -15.87
C SER A 147 -0.16 -7.41 -17.15
N GLY A 148 0.83 -6.52 -17.16
CA GLY A 148 1.10 -5.63 -18.27
C GLY A 148 2.58 -5.28 -18.41
N PHE A 149 3.02 -5.10 -19.65
CA PHE A 149 4.33 -4.58 -20.00
C PHE A 149 4.16 -3.65 -21.20
N SER A 150 4.48 -2.37 -21.00
CA SER A 150 4.35 -1.33 -22.02
C SER A 150 5.67 -0.60 -22.15
N VAL A 151 6.08 -0.32 -23.40
CA VAL A 151 7.27 0.47 -23.68
C VAL A 151 6.86 1.66 -24.53
N SER A 152 7.24 2.85 -24.09
CA SER A 152 7.01 4.08 -24.83
C SER A 152 8.33 4.83 -24.99
N ALA A 153 8.51 5.51 -26.12
CA ALA A 153 9.68 6.32 -26.36
C ALA A 153 9.25 7.74 -26.79
N PRO A 154 9.89 8.80 -26.27
CA PRO A 154 9.57 10.16 -26.68
C PRO A 154 9.93 10.39 -28.17
N ARG A 155 9.09 11.16 -28.87
CA ARG A 155 9.16 11.33 -30.34
C ARG A 155 10.30 12.22 -30.86
N ARG A 156 10.89 13.11 -30.05
CA ARG A 156 11.91 14.10 -30.51
C ARG A 156 13.27 13.71 -29.98
N TYR A 157 14.33 13.65 -30.79
CA TYR A 157 15.70 13.22 -30.40
C TYR A 157 16.65 14.31 -29.84
N GLN A 158 16.18 15.53 -29.53
CA GLN A 158 17.06 16.68 -29.23
C GLN A 158 17.40 17.02 -27.75
N GLU A 159 17.26 16.10 -26.80
CA GLU A 159 17.63 16.36 -25.38
C GLU A 159 18.23 15.08 -24.77
N GLU A 160 19.19 15.22 -23.87
CA GLU A 160 20.15 14.17 -23.44
C GLU A 160 19.54 13.04 -22.58
N SER A 161 18.25 13.07 -22.27
CA SER A 161 17.56 12.10 -21.40
C SER A 161 16.37 11.43 -22.11
N LYS A 162 16.66 10.74 -23.22
CA LYS A 162 15.66 10.12 -24.13
C LYS A 162 15.81 8.62 -24.26
N LEU A 163 15.91 7.94 -23.12
CA LEU A 163 15.72 6.50 -23.11
C LEU A 163 14.21 6.20 -23.24
N PRO A 164 13.81 5.07 -23.85
CA PRO A 164 12.43 4.59 -23.75
C PRO A 164 12.06 4.39 -22.28
N GLY A 165 10.82 4.65 -21.87
CA GLY A 165 10.31 4.27 -20.55
C GLY A 165 9.57 2.94 -20.63
N GLU A 166 9.86 2.01 -19.73
CA GLU A 166 9.13 0.76 -19.59
C GLU A 166 8.21 0.84 -18.37
N SER A 167 6.93 0.55 -18.57
CA SER A 167 5.92 0.46 -17.52
C SER A 167 5.47 -0.99 -17.36
N LEU A 168 5.52 -1.48 -16.13
CA LEU A 168 5.13 -2.83 -15.77
C LEU A 168 4.00 -2.78 -14.75
N SER A 169 2.98 -3.60 -14.95
CA SER A 169 1.86 -3.76 -14.03
C SER A 169 1.97 -5.12 -13.34
N LEU A 170 1.86 -5.11 -12.02
CA LEU A 170 2.03 -6.27 -11.15
C LEU A 170 0.72 -6.58 -10.44
N ASN A 171 0.20 -7.79 -10.69
CA ASN A 171 -0.97 -8.33 -10.02
C ASN A 171 -0.53 -9.37 -8.99
N PHE A 172 -1.02 -9.29 -7.75
CA PHE A 172 -0.55 -10.09 -6.63
C PHE A 172 -1.69 -10.62 -5.77
N VAL A 173 -1.40 -11.68 -5.00
CA VAL A 173 -2.36 -12.27 -4.06
C VAL A 173 -2.27 -11.61 -2.67
N ALA A 174 -1.07 -11.22 -2.26
CA ALA A 174 -0.91 -10.50 -1.01
C ALA A 174 0.13 -9.38 -1.15
N LEU A 175 -0.08 -8.32 -0.40
CA LEU A 175 0.82 -7.17 -0.35
C LEU A 175 1.19 -6.88 1.10
N ASP A 176 2.49 -6.76 1.34
CA ASP A 176 3.04 -6.26 2.59
C ASP A 176 3.55 -4.85 2.39
N PHE A 177 3.06 -3.92 3.21
CA PHE A 177 3.70 -2.63 3.44
C PHE A 177 4.65 -2.76 4.63
N ILE A 178 5.91 -2.37 4.48
CA ILE A 178 6.95 -2.55 5.51
C ILE A 178 7.63 -1.20 5.79
N THR A 179 7.76 -0.87 7.07
CA THR A 179 8.55 0.28 7.55
C THR A 179 9.88 -0.19 8.12
N PHE A 180 10.91 0.64 8.02
CA PHE A 180 12.25 0.33 8.48
C PHE A 180 12.78 1.42 9.40
N ASN A 181 13.60 1.05 10.37
CA ASN A 181 14.30 1.99 11.23
C ASN A 181 15.48 2.68 10.49
N LYS A 182 16.19 3.57 11.19
CA LYS A 182 17.34 4.30 10.62
C LYS A 182 18.51 3.39 10.19
N GLN A 183 18.55 2.16 10.69
CA GLN A 183 19.57 1.15 10.41
C GLN A 183 19.14 0.18 9.30
N GLY A 184 17.92 0.33 8.74
CA GLY A 184 17.40 -0.55 7.70
C GLY A 184 16.84 -1.88 8.22
N VAL A 185 16.59 -1.99 9.52
CA VAL A 185 15.90 -3.15 10.12
C VAL A 185 14.39 -2.91 10.06
N PRO A 186 13.59 -3.92 9.63
CA PRO A 186 12.14 -3.81 9.65
C PRO A 186 11.62 -3.48 11.06
N THR A 187 10.62 -2.60 11.15
CA THR A 187 9.98 -2.22 12.41
C THR A 187 8.55 -2.70 12.47
N GLU A 188 7.77 -2.44 11.43
CA GLU A 188 6.37 -2.78 11.35
C GLU A 188 6.03 -3.21 9.92
N SER A 189 5.00 -4.04 9.79
CA SER A 189 4.41 -4.31 8.49
C SER A 189 2.92 -4.58 8.57
N MET A 190 2.21 -4.16 7.53
CA MET A 190 0.81 -4.49 7.31
C MET A 190 0.73 -5.39 6.08
N ARG A 191 0.17 -6.58 6.25
CA ARG A 191 -0.14 -7.51 5.17
C ARG A 191 -1.62 -7.45 4.86
N TYR A 192 -1.96 -7.35 3.59
CA TYR A 192 -3.30 -7.63 3.11
C TYR A 192 -3.29 -8.81 2.15
N HIS A 193 -4.15 -9.81 2.39
CA HIS A 193 -4.33 -10.96 1.52
C HIS A 193 -5.66 -10.84 0.75
N THR A 194 -5.59 -10.62 -0.56
CA THR A 194 -6.76 -10.33 -1.41
C THR A 194 -7.69 -11.55 -1.54
N GLY A 195 -7.14 -12.76 -1.50
CA GLY A 195 -7.96 -13.99 -1.60
C GLY A 195 -8.76 -14.35 -0.34
N THR A 196 -8.39 -13.80 0.83
CA THR A 196 -9.04 -14.13 2.12
C THR A 196 -9.57 -12.90 2.84
N ASN A 197 -9.43 -11.71 2.23
CA ASN A 197 -9.74 -10.41 2.82
C ASN A 197 -9.23 -10.29 4.26
N THR A 198 -8.01 -10.76 4.50
CA THR A 198 -7.39 -10.77 5.83
C THR A 198 -6.31 -9.71 5.89
N SER A 199 -6.40 -8.84 6.90
CA SER A 199 -5.36 -7.89 7.24
C SER A 199 -4.55 -8.43 8.42
N THR A 200 -3.24 -8.39 8.34
CA THR A 200 -2.34 -8.81 9.43
C THR A 200 -1.33 -7.72 9.71
N PHE A 201 -1.33 -7.21 10.93
CA PHE A 201 -0.32 -6.29 11.42
C PHE A 201 0.79 -7.08 12.12
N ARG A 202 2.04 -6.72 11.81
CA ARG A 202 3.23 -7.35 12.36
C ARG A 202 4.16 -6.27 12.89
N SER A 203 4.82 -6.54 14.01
CA SER A 203 5.72 -5.60 14.66
C SER A 203 6.99 -6.30 15.14
N GLY A 204 8.02 -5.50 15.38
CA GLY A 204 9.32 -5.96 15.85
C GLY A 204 10.32 -6.29 14.74
N PRO A 205 11.59 -6.56 15.11
CA PRO A 205 12.69 -6.76 14.15
C PRO A 205 12.49 -7.99 13.27
N ASN A 206 11.71 -8.96 13.73
CA ASN A 206 11.39 -10.20 13.01
C ASN A 206 10.01 -10.16 12.34
N LEU A 207 9.28 -9.03 12.43
CA LEU A 207 7.90 -8.90 11.95
C LEU A 207 6.99 -10.01 12.50
N GLU A 208 6.94 -10.15 13.82
CA GLU A 208 6.06 -11.09 14.49
C GLU A 208 4.61 -10.61 14.39
N ILE A 209 3.65 -11.55 14.33
CA ILE A 209 2.23 -11.22 14.19
C ILE A 209 1.75 -10.55 15.47
N ALA A 210 1.34 -9.29 15.33
CA ALA A 210 0.81 -8.48 16.42
C ALA A 210 -0.73 -8.48 16.42
N GLU A 211 -1.35 -8.39 15.24
CA GLU A 211 -2.81 -8.36 15.10
C GLU A 211 -3.24 -9.05 13.80
N VAL A 212 -4.37 -9.75 13.83
CA VAL A 212 -5.00 -10.34 12.65
C VAL A 212 -6.47 -9.95 12.63
N VAL A 213 -6.89 -9.30 11.55
CA VAL A 213 -8.30 -8.99 11.28
C VAL A 213 -8.77 -9.89 10.16
N LYS A 214 -9.64 -10.86 10.49
CA LYS A 214 -10.31 -11.76 9.53
C LYS A 214 -11.79 -11.37 9.42
N LYS A 215 -12.35 -11.45 8.21
CA LYS A 215 -13.80 -11.31 7.97
C LYS A 215 -14.51 -12.67 8.13
N GLN A 216 -14.63 -13.18 9.36
CA GLN A 216 -15.55 -14.26 9.80
C GLN A 216 -15.56 -14.19 11.35
N GLU A 217 -16.63 -13.95 12.12
CA GLU A 217 -18.06 -13.77 11.87
C GLU A 217 -18.64 -12.56 12.64
N PHE A 218 -19.41 -11.72 11.95
CA PHE A 218 -20.45 -10.90 12.60
C PHE A 218 -21.73 -11.72 12.88
N LYS A 219 -21.77 -13.00 12.48
CA LYS A 219 -22.87 -13.94 12.75
C LYS A 219 -22.73 -14.67 14.10
N GLU A 220 -21.55 -15.19 14.48
CA GLU A 220 -21.40 -15.89 15.77
C GLU A 220 -21.63 -14.97 16.98
N LYS A 221 -21.14 -13.71 16.93
CA LYS A 221 -21.46 -12.74 18.00
C LYS A 221 -22.92 -12.29 18.04
N GLN A 222 -23.68 -12.42 16.94
CA GLN A 222 -25.12 -12.12 16.95
C GLN A 222 -25.96 -13.29 17.44
N GLU A 223 -25.52 -14.54 17.23
CA GLU A 223 -26.19 -15.72 17.77
C GLU A 223 -25.91 -15.92 19.27
N GLU A 224 -24.70 -15.61 19.75
CA GLU A 224 -24.37 -15.64 21.18
C GLU A 224 -25.21 -14.61 21.97
N ILE A 225 -25.37 -13.39 21.45
CA ILE A 225 -26.21 -12.34 22.05
C ILE A 225 -27.71 -12.68 22.01
N LYS A 226 -28.19 -13.43 21.00
CA LYS A 226 -29.59 -13.89 20.96
C LYS A 226 -29.87 -15.06 21.92
N SER A 227 -28.85 -15.83 22.29
CA SER A 227 -28.99 -16.98 23.20
C SER A 227 -28.94 -16.61 24.69
N GLU A 228 -28.48 -15.41 25.03
CA GLU A 228 -28.37 -14.93 26.42
C GLU A 228 -29.57 -14.11 26.91
N GLN A 229 -30.61 -13.88 26.09
CA GLN A 229 -31.85 -13.28 26.60
C GLN A 229 -32.69 -14.33 27.34
N PRO A 230 -32.99 -14.14 28.64
CA PRO A 230 -33.84 -15.07 29.37
C PRO A 230 -35.27 -14.97 28.86
N THR A 231 -35.85 -16.10 28.44
CA THR A 231 -37.29 -16.24 28.26
C THR A 231 -37.99 -15.96 29.59
N GLU A 232 -38.63 -14.80 29.73
CA GLU A 232 -39.55 -14.53 30.85
C GLU A 232 -40.79 -15.43 30.69
N GLU A 233 -40.74 -16.57 31.37
CA GLU A 233 -41.91 -17.37 31.68
C GLU A 233 -42.43 -16.91 33.05
N THR A 234 -43.40 -16.00 33.07
CA THR A 234 -44.27 -15.83 34.24
C THR A 234 -45.73 -15.88 33.84
N ALA A 235 -46.32 -17.03 34.19
CA ALA A 235 -47.73 -17.29 34.28
C ALA A 235 -48.45 -16.24 35.13
N ASN A 236 -49.54 -15.68 34.60
CA ASN A 236 -50.59 -15.09 35.42
C ASN A 236 -51.81 -16.02 35.37
N GLY A 237 -51.87 -16.92 36.35
CA GLY A 237 -53.12 -17.51 36.83
C GLY A 237 -53.36 -17.00 38.24
N VAL A 238 -54.41 -16.18 38.41
CA VAL A 238 -55.53 -16.26 39.38
C VAL A 238 -56.46 -15.09 39.08
#